data_AF-A0A3U4W225-F1
#
_entry.id   AF-A0A3U4W225-F1
#
_cell.length_a   1.000
_cell.length_b   1.000
_cell.length_c   1.000
_cell.angle_alpha   90.00
_cell.angle_beta   90.00
_cell.angle_gamma   90.00
#
_symmetry.space_group_name_H-M   'P 1'
#
loop_
_entity.id
_entity.type
_entity.pdbx_description
1 polymer ?
#
loop_
_entity_poly.entity_id
_entity_poly.type
_entity_poly.pdbx_seq_one_letter_code
_entity_poly.pdbx_strand_id
1 'polypeptide(L)'
;MAKLRVGIVFGGKSAEHEVSLQSAKNIVDAIDKTRFDVVLLGIDKAGQWHVNDAENYLQNADDPAHIALRPSAISLAQVPGKHEHQLINAQNGQPLPTVDVIFPIVHGTLGEDGSLQGMLRVANLPFVGSDVLSSAACMDKDVAKRLLRDAGLNIAPFITLTRANRHAFSFAEIESRLGLPLFVKPANQGSSVGVSKVANEAQYQQAVALAFEFDHKVVVEQGIKGREIECAVLGNSSPQASTCGEIVLNSEFYAYDTKYIDDNGAQVVVPAQIPSEVNDKIRAIAIQAYQTLGCAGMARVDVFLTTDNEVVINEINTLPGFTNISMYPKLWQASGLGYTDLISRLIELALERHAADNALKTTM
;
A
#
# COMPACT_ATOMS: atom_id res chain seq x y z
N MET A 1 -23.62 17.47 -17.33
CA MET A 1 -22.21 17.92 -17.25
C MET A 1 -21.35 16.81 -17.83
N ALA A 2 -20.16 17.14 -18.36
CA ALA A 2 -19.20 16.10 -18.75
C ALA A 2 -18.73 15.33 -17.51
N LYS A 3 -18.52 14.02 -17.64
CA LYS A 3 -18.00 13.17 -16.58
C LYS A 3 -16.49 13.35 -16.44
N LEU A 4 -15.97 13.14 -15.23
CA LEU A 4 -14.53 13.15 -15.00
C LEU A 4 -13.89 11.86 -15.53
N ARG A 5 -12.76 11.99 -16.20
CA ARG A 5 -11.94 10.88 -16.69
C ARG A 5 -10.99 10.41 -15.60
N VAL A 6 -11.24 9.22 -15.09
CA VAL A 6 -10.45 8.58 -14.02
C VAL A 6 -9.48 7.59 -14.66
N GLY A 7 -8.19 7.91 -14.60
CA GLY A 7 -7.12 7.01 -15.07
C GLY A 7 -6.76 6.01 -13.98
N ILE A 8 -7.12 4.74 -14.13
CA ILE A 8 -6.73 3.69 -13.19
C ILE A 8 -5.37 3.15 -13.62
N VAL A 9 -4.36 3.30 -12.77
CA VAL A 9 -2.98 2.83 -13.02
C VAL A 9 -2.75 1.56 -12.23
N PHE A 10 -2.44 0.45 -12.90
CA PHE A 10 -2.42 -0.89 -12.30
C PHE A 10 -1.42 -1.84 -12.99
N GLY A 11 -1.15 -3.00 -12.38
CA GLY A 11 -0.14 -3.96 -12.81
C GLY A 11 1.24 -3.63 -12.20
N GLY A 12 2.23 -3.36 -13.06
CA GLY A 12 3.55 -2.87 -12.66
C GLY A 12 4.62 -3.95 -12.49
N LYS A 13 5.89 -3.51 -12.42
CA LYS A 13 7.05 -4.37 -12.16
C LYS A 13 7.21 -4.58 -10.65
N SER A 14 6.26 -5.27 -10.06
CA SER A 14 6.20 -5.61 -8.64
C SER A 14 5.86 -7.09 -8.48
N ALA A 15 6.24 -7.68 -7.34
CA ALA A 15 5.79 -9.02 -6.98
C ALA A 15 4.26 -9.10 -6.83
N GLU A 16 3.61 -7.95 -6.61
CA GLU A 16 2.17 -7.82 -6.36
C GLU A 16 1.38 -7.45 -7.64
N HIS A 17 1.94 -7.74 -8.82
CA HIS A 17 1.34 -7.42 -10.13
C HIS A 17 -0.08 -7.98 -10.26
N GLU A 18 -0.27 -9.28 -10.01
CA GLU A 18 -1.56 -9.96 -10.12
C GLU A 18 -2.59 -9.41 -9.13
N VAL A 19 -2.16 -9.06 -7.91
CA VAL A 19 -3.02 -8.41 -6.91
C VAL A 19 -3.49 -7.04 -7.40
N SER A 20 -2.59 -6.28 -8.04
CA SER A 20 -2.93 -4.99 -8.65
C SER A 20 -3.95 -5.14 -9.79
N LEU A 21 -3.84 -6.20 -10.62
CA LEU A 21 -4.83 -6.51 -11.66
C LEU A 21 -6.23 -6.76 -11.07
N GLN A 22 -6.31 -7.54 -9.99
CA GLN A 22 -7.57 -7.83 -9.31
C GLN A 22 -8.15 -6.59 -8.63
N SER A 23 -7.33 -5.78 -7.97
CA SER A 23 -7.76 -4.50 -7.37
C SER A 23 -8.35 -3.58 -8.45
N ALA A 24 -7.66 -3.42 -9.59
CA ALA A 24 -8.13 -2.63 -10.71
C ALA A 24 -9.47 -3.15 -11.27
N LYS A 25 -9.59 -4.47 -11.45
CA LYS A 25 -10.85 -5.09 -11.90
C LYS A 25 -12.03 -4.70 -11.01
N ASN A 26 -11.86 -4.84 -9.70
CA ASN A 26 -12.91 -4.50 -8.74
C ASN A 26 -13.25 -3.00 -8.73
N ILE A 27 -12.26 -2.10 -8.88
CA ILE A 27 -12.51 -0.66 -9.00
C ILE A 27 -13.29 -0.36 -10.28
N VAL A 28 -12.90 -0.95 -11.40
CA VAL A 28 -13.59 -0.80 -12.69
C VAL A 28 -15.03 -1.26 -12.57
N ASP A 29 -15.30 -2.38 -11.91
CA ASP A 29 -16.64 -2.92 -11.77
C ASP A 29 -17.53 -2.05 -10.84
N ALA A 30 -16.95 -1.41 -9.81
CA ALA A 30 -17.69 -0.72 -8.76
C ALA A 30 -17.78 0.82 -8.88
N ILE A 31 -16.91 1.46 -9.65
CA ILE A 31 -16.88 2.93 -9.78
C ILE A 31 -18.19 3.47 -10.37
N ASP A 32 -18.70 4.59 -9.84
CA ASP A 32 -19.96 5.21 -10.29
C ASP A 32 -19.88 5.73 -11.74
N LYS A 33 -20.45 4.95 -12.66
CA LYS A 33 -20.48 5.24 -14.10
C LYS A 33 -21.33 6.45 -14.46
N THR A 34 -22.14 6.97 -13.55
CA THR A 34 -22.90 8.21 -13.80
C THR A 34 -22.02 9.45 -13.66
N ARG A 35 -20.97 9.36 -12.84
CA ARG A 35 -20.04 10.46 -12.51
C ARG A 35 -18.71 10.37 -13.25
N PHE A 36 -18.23 9.15 -13.52
CA PHE A 36 -16.87 8.90 -13.97
C PHE A 36 -16.81 8.08 -15.26
N ASP A 37 -15.92 8.49 -16.17
CA ASP A 37 -15.48 7.68 -17.30
C ASP A 37 -14.09 7.11 -16.99
N VAL A 38 -13.90 5.81 -17.18
CA VAL A 38 -12.64 5.14 -16.81
C VAL A 38 -11.69 5.06 -18.00
N VAL A 39 -10.41 5.35 -17.77
CA VAL A 39 -9.31 5.08 -18.69
C VAL A 39 -8.36 4.09 -18.03
N LEU A 40 -8.15 2.93 -18.64
CA LEU A 40 -7.30 1.88 -18.08
C LEU A 40 -5.85 2.10 -18.51
N LEU A 41 -4.99 2.38 -17.54
CA LEU A 41 -3.56 2.65 -17.73
C LEU A 41 -2.75 1.48 -17.15
N GLY A 42 -2.74 0.35 -17.86
CA GLY A 42 -2.05 -0.86 -17.42
C GLY A 42 -0.54 -0.75 -17.59
N ILE A 43 0.23 -1.20 -16.59
CA ILE A 43 1.68 -1.30 -16.64
C ILE A 43 2.05 -2.79 -16.72
N ASP A 44 2.83 -3.16 -17.74
CA ASP A 44 3.29 -4.54 -17.88
C ASP A 44 4.36 -4.93 -16.84
N LYS A 45 4.76 -6.20 -16.81
CA LYS A 45 5.83 -6.69 -15.91
C LYS A 45 7.22 -6.15 -16.27
N ALA A 46 7.39 -5.50 -17.42
CA ALA A 46 8.61 -4.81 -17.79
C ALA A 46 8.62 -3.34 -17.32
N GLY A 47 7.48 -2.80 -16.88
CA GLY A 47 7.30 -1.42 -16.41
C GLY A 47 6.80 -0.45 -17.49
N GLN A 48 6.40 -0.93 -18.66
CA GLN A 48 5.86 -0.08 -19.74
C GLN A 48 4.36 0.16 -19.56
N TRP A 49 3.96 1.41 -19.80
CA TRP A 49 2.57 1.84 -19.68
C TRP A 49 1.81 1.66 -20.98
N HIS A 50 0.55 1.27 -20.87
CA HIS A 50 -0.35 1.06 -21.98
C HIS A 50 -1.71 1.70 -21.71
N VAL A 51 -2.44 2.02 -22.77
CA VAL A 51 -3.89 2.22 -22.67
C VAL A 51 -4.57 0.91 -23.07
N ASN A 52 -5.49 0.46 -22.22
CA ASN A 52 -6.20 -0.80 -22.39
C ASN A 52 -7.70 -0.56 -22.60
N ASP A 53 -8.32 -1.44 -23.38
CA ASP A 53 -9.76 -1.44 -23.62
C ASP A 53 -10.50 -2.13 -22.46
N ALA A 54 -11.54 -1.49 -21.94
CA ALA A 54 -12.31 -1.97 -20.80
C ALA A 54 -12.98 -3.32 -21.05
N GLU A 55 -13.32 -3.63 -22.29
CA GLU A 55 -13.94 -4.91 -22.66
C GLU A 55 -12.94 -6.07 -22.66
N ASN A 56 -11.62 -5.80 -22.71
CA ASN A 56 -10.64 -6.82 -23.04
C ASN A 56 -9.24 -6.64 -22.44
N TYR A 57 -9.11 -5.97 -21.30
CA TYR A 57 -7.81 -5.66 -20.69
C TYR A 57 -7.18 -6.81 -19.90
N LEU A 58 -7.96 -7.82 -19.45
CA LEU A 58 -7.46 -8.97 -18.70
C LEU A 58 -7.61 -10.28 -19.48
N GLN A 59 -6.69 -11.20 -19.23
CA GLN A 59 -6.77 -12.61 -19.58
C GLN A 59 -6.98 -13.41 -18.28
N ASN A 60 -7.81 -14.45 -18.32
CA ASN A 60 -8.13 -15.31 -17.16
C ASN A 60 -8.59 -14.49 -15.94
N ALA A 61 -9.47 -13.51 -16.15
CA ALA A 61 -9.86 -12.53 -15.13
C ALA A 61 -10.50 -13.14 -13.86
N ASP A 62 -11.03 -14.36 -13.97
CA ASP A 62 -11.67 -15.11 -12.88
C ASP A 62 -10.74 -16.14 -12.21
N ASP A 63 -9.48 -16.24 -12.66
CA ASP A 63 -8.46 -17.15 -12.11
C ASP A 63 -7.31 -16.34 -11.49
N PRO A 64 -7.28 -16.16 -10.15
CA PRO A 64 -6.28 -15.36 -9.47
C PRO A 64 -4.83 -15.80 -9.73
N ALA A 65 -4.58 -17.08 -9.99
CA ALA A 65 -3.23 -17.61 -10.21
C ALA A 65 -2.73 -17.37 -11.64
N HIS A 66 -3.64 -17.24 -12.60
CA HIS A 66 -3.32 -17.12 -14.03
C HIS A 66 -3.79 -15.80 -14.66
N ILE A 67 -4.35 -14.89 -13.87
CA ILE A 67 -4.76 -13.55 -14.32
C ILE A 67 -3.55 -12.82 -14.92
N ALA A 68 -3.75 -12.22 -16.10
CA ALA A 68 -2.69 -11.49 -16.78
C ALA A 68 -3.22 -10.25 -17.49
N LEU A 69 -2.39 -9.22 -17.59
CA LEU A 69 -2.67 -8.05 -18.40
C LEU A 69 -2.55 -8.42 -19.88
N ARG A 70 -3.58 -8.13 -20.68
CA ARG A 70 -3.53 -8.36 -22.12
C ARG A 70 -2.51 -7.40 -22.76
N PRO A 71 -1.60 -7.89 -23.62
CA PRO A 71 -0.67 -7.03 -24.37
C PRO A 71 -1.41 -5.97 -25.19
N SER A 72 -0.88 -4.74 -25.21
CA SER A 72 -1.43 -3.63 -25.99
C SER A 72 -0.40 -3.11 -26.98
N ALA A 73 -0.85 -2.68 -28.15
CA ALA A 73 0.00 -2.08 -29.18
C ALA A 73 0.43 -0.64 -28.82
N ILE A 74 -0.37 0.05 -28.01
CA ILE A 74 -0.12 1.45 -27.64
C ILE A 74 0.69 1.47 -26.35
N SER A 75 1.95 1.88 -26.44
CA SER A 75 2.77 2.27 -25.30
C SER A 75 2.61 3.77 -25.01
N LEU A 76 2.64 4.16 -23.74
CA LEU A 76 2.45 5.54 -23.32
C LEU A 76 3.77 6.20 -22.86
N ALA A 77 3.86 7.49 -23.10
CA ALA A 77 4.87 8.38 -22.52
C ALA A 77 4.17 9.56 -21.82
N GLN A 78 4.88 10.14 -20.85
CA GLN A 78 4.41 11.28 -20.07
C GLN A 78 5.20 12.54 -20.46
N VAL A 79 4.52 13.66 -20.66
CA VAL A 79 5.11 14.96 -21.00
C VAL A 79 5.17 15.87 -19.77
N PRO A 80 6.36 16.14 -19.20
CA PRO A 80 6.51 16.98 -18.01
C PRO A 80 5.96 18.40 -18.18
N GLY A 81 5.36 18.95 -17.12
CA GLY A 81 4.96 20.37 -17.03
C GLY A 81 3.71 20.77 -17.84
N LYS A 82 3.06 19.82 -18.52
CA LYS A 82 1.76 20.07 -19.15
C LYS A 82 0.63 19.93 -18.12
N HIS A 83 -0.42 20.74 -18.29
CA HIS A 83 -1.65 20.64 -17.50
C HIS A 83 -2.79 19.90 -18.23
N GLU A 84 -2.65 19.69 -19.53
CA GLU A 84 -3.60 18.95 -20.36
C GLU A 84 -2.83 18.06 -21.34
N HIS A 85 -3.42 16.94 -21.74
CA HIS A 85 -2.82 15.99 -22.68
C HIS A 85 -1.40 15.57 -22.25
N GLN A 86 -1.21 15.25 -20.97
CA GLN A 86 0.09 14.90 -20.40
C GLN A 86 0.55 13.49 -20.80
N LEU A 87 -0.39 12.61 -21.14
CA LEU A 87 -0.12 11.27 -21.63
C LEU A 87 -0.25 11.23 -23.15
N ILE A 88 0.76 10.67 -23.81
CA ILE A 88 0.85 10.57 -25.27
C ILE A 88 1.19 9.13 -25.67
N ASN A 89 0.83 8.74 -26.88
CA ASN A 89 1.39 7.55 -27.50
C ASN A 89 2.89 7.75 -27.72
N ALA A 90 3.70 6.88 -27.12
CA ALA A 90 5.16 7.00 -27.12
C ALA A 90 5.79 6.81 -28.52
N GLN A 91 5.09 6.18 -29.46
CA GLN A 91 5.62 5.89 -30.79
C GLN A 91 5.49 7.09 -31.75
N ASN A 92 4.40 7.86 -31.64
CA ASN A 92 4.05 8.88 -32.63
C ASN A 92 3.70 10.26 -32.03
N GLY A 93 3.71 10.40 -30.70
CA GLY A 93 3.42 11.64 -29.99
C GLY A 93 1.94 12.04 -29.95
N GLN A 94 1.03 11.19 -30.42
CA GLN A 94 -0.40 11.49 -30.42
C GLN A 94 -0.92 11.60 -28.98
N PRO A 95 -1.59 12.71 -28.60
CA PRO A 95 -2.09 12.87 -27.25
C PRO A 95 -3.30 11.98 -26.97
N LEU A 96 -3.35 11.45 -25.75
CA LEU A 96 -4.60 10.94 -25.20
C LEU A 96 -5.49 12.13 -24.78
N PRO A 97 -6.82 11.97 -24.77
CA PRO A 97 -7.68 12.91 -24.06
C PRO A 97 -7.22 13.02 -22.60
N THR A 98 -7.21 14.24 -22.06
CA THR A 98 -6.75 14.54 -20.70
C THR A 98 -7.44 13.63 -19.68
N VAL A 99 -6.67 13.17 -18.70
CA VAL A 99 -7.17 12.45 -17.53
C VAL A 99 -7.28 13.45 -16.39
N ASP A 100 -8.44 13.51 -15.73
CA ASP A 100 -8.71 14.51 -14.70
C ASP A 100 -8.16 14.08 -13.33
N VAL A 101 -8.07 12.78 -13.08
CA VAL A 101 -7.54 12.23 -11.83
C VAL A 101 -7.00 10.82 -12.07
N ILE A 102 -5.89 10.51 -11.40
CA ILE A 102 -5.29 9.18 -11.39
C ILE A 102 -5.69 8.43 -10.13
N PHE A 103 -6.13 7.19 -10.29
CA PHE A 103 -6.29 6.23 -9.21
C PHE A 103 -5.15 5.22 -9.32
N PRO A 104 -4.01 5.42 -8.62
CA PRO A 104 -2.94 4.45 -8.61
C PRO A 104 -3.34 3.27 -7.71
N ILE A 105 -3.13 2.05 -8.22
CA ILE A 105 -3.33 0.82 -7.45
C ILE A 105 -2.25 -0.24 -7.77
N VAL A 106 -1.06 0.23 -8.17
CA VAL A 106 0.15 -0.58 -8.28
C VAL A 106 0.72 -0.75 -6.87
N HIS A 107 0.66 -1.96 -6.33
CA HIS A 107 1.14 -2.28 -4.98
C HIS A 107 2.67 -2.47 -4.95
N GLY A 108 3.32 -2.03 -3.87
CA GLY A 108 4.75 -2.22 -3.66
C GLY A 108 5.64 -1.36 -4.58
N THR A 109 6.67 -1.98 -5.15
CA THR A 109 7.76 -1.28 -5.87
C THR A 109 7.24 -0.36 -7.00
N LEU A 110 7.79 0.85 -7.07
CA LEU A 110 7.42 1.99 -7.94
C LEU A 110 6.04 2.62 -7.67
N GLY A 111 5.02 1.81 -7.38
CA GLY A 111 3.64 2.28 -7.22
C GLY A 111 3.36 2.87 -5.84
N GLU A 112 3.97 2.33 -4.80
CA GLU A 112 3.70 2.64 -3.39
C GLU A 112 4.89 3.30 -2.68
N ASP A 113 6.04 3.42 -3.35
CA ASP A 113 7.31 3.91 -2.78
C ASP A 113 7.62 5.40 -3.07
N GLY A 114 6.67 6.13 -3.64
CA GLY A 114 6.82 7.55 -4.00
C GLY A 114 7.29 7.80 -5.43
N SER A 115 7.76 6.78 -6.16
CA SER A 115 8.27 6.95 -7.53
C SER A 115 7.16 7.38 -8.50
N LEU A 116 6.05 6.64 -8.51
CA LEU A 116 4.87 6.96 -9.31
C LEU A 116 4.30 8.34 -8.93
N GLN A 117 4.18 8.62 -7.64
CA GLN A 117 3.68 9.89 -7.13
C GLN A 117 4.53 11.06 -7.64
N GLY A 118 5.85 10.90 -7.70
CA GLY A 118 6.77 11.90 -8.25
C GLY A 118 6.53 12.15 -9.73
N MET A 119 6.34 11.08 -10.51
CA MET A 119 5.99 11.18 -11.93
C MET A 119 4.67 11.93 -12.13
N LEU A 120 3.61 11.54 -11.41
CA LEU A 120 2.30 12.18 -11.52
C LEU A 120 2.32 13.65 -11.12
N ARG A 121 3.09 14.00 -10.08
CA ARG A 121 3.31 15.38 -9.65
C ARG A 121 3.98 16.22 -10.74
N VAL A 122 5.01 15.70 -11.40
CA VAL A 122 5.70 16.39 -12.52
C VAL A 122 4.78 16.57 -13.74
N ALA A 123 3.81 15.67 -13.91
CA ALA A 123 2.78 15.76 -14.94
C ALA A 123 1.56 16.61 -14.54
N ASN A 124 1.58 17.26 -13.37
CA ASN A 124 0.45 18.02 -12.85
C ASN A 124 -0.88 17.22 -12.82
N LEU A 125 -0.82 15.90 -12.68
CA LEU A 125 -1.99 15.03 -12.62
C LEU A 125 -2.46 14.90 -11.16
N PRO A 126 -3.71 15.23 -10.82
CA PRO A 126 -4.27 14.90 -9.50
C PRO A 126 -4.25 13.38 -9.29
N PHE A 127 -3.96 12.91 -8.08
CA PHE A 127 -3.92 11.48 -7.81
C PHE A 127 -4.40 11.09 -6.40
N VAL A 128 -5.07 9.94 -6.35
CA VAL A 128 -5.56 9.31 -5.12
C VAL A 128 -4.40 8.80 -4.28
N GLY A 129 -4.54 8.91 -2.96
CA GLY A 129 -3.60 8.35 -2.00
C GLY A 129 -2.50 9.33 -1.56
N SER A 130 -1.54 8.76 -0.86
CA SER A 130 -0.43 9.49 -0.23
C SER A 130 0.56 10.02 -1.27
N ASP A 131 1.26 11.11 -0.93
CA ASP A 131 2.22 11.76 -1.82
C ASP A 131 3.65 11.21 -1.63
N VAL A 132 4.60 11.66 -2.46
CA VAL A 132 5.99 11.18 -2.59
C VAL A 132 6.63 10.84 -1.25
N LEU A 133 6.69 11.81 -0.33
CA LEU A 133 7.39 11.63 0.95
C LEU A 133 6.71 10.56 1.80
N SER A 134 5.39 10.59 1.89
CA SER A 134 4.64 9.68 2.75
C SER A 134 4.66 8.26 2.21
N SER A 135 4.44 8.08 0.91
CA SER A 135 4.60 6.78 0.23
C SER A 135 6.00 6.20 0.44
N ALA A 136 7.05 6.98 0.19
CA ALA A 136 8.43 6.53 0.41
C ALA A 136 8.73 6.21 1.88
N ALA A 137 8.27 7.05 2.81
CA ALA A 137 8.51 6.87 4.24
C ALA A 137 7.79 5.65 4.82
N CYS A 138 6.55 5.39 4.39
CA CYS A 138 5.78 4.21 4.78
C CYS A 138 6.36 2.92 4.19
N MET A 139 6.88 2.96 2.96
CA MET A 139 7.46 1.78 2.32
C MET A 139 8.78 1.35 2.96
N ASP A 140 9.60 2.29 3.43
CA ASP A 140 10.83 1.99 4.18
C ASP A 140 10.52 1.74 5.66
N LYS A 141 10.46 0.45 6.04
CA LYS A 141 10.14 0.01 7.42
C LYS A 141 11.06 0.60 8.49
N ASP A 142 12.33 0.87 8.17
CA ASP A 142 13.23 1.52 9.13
C ASP A 142 12.84 2.98 9.35
N VAL A 143 12.59 3.73 8.27
CA VAL A 143 12.21 5.15 8.36
C VAL A 143 10.86 5.30 9.04
N ALA A 144 9.84 4.53 8.63
CA ALA A 144 8.53 4.55 9.24
C ALA A 144 8.62 4.31 10.76
N LYS A 145 9.32 3.25 11.18
CA LYS A 145 9.48 2.92 12.60
C LYS A 145 10.24 4.00 13.38
N ARG A 146 11.24 4.65 12.78
CA ARG A 146 11.94 5.78 13.42
C ARG A 146 11.02 6.98 13.64
N LEU A 147 10.18 7.33 12.67
CA LEU A 147 9.21 8.42 12.79
C LEU A 147 8.13 8.10 13.83
N LEU A 148 7.59 6.88 13.81
CA LEU A 148 6.61 6.44 14.81
C LEU A 148 7.18 6.45 16.23
N ARG A 149 8.42 5.97 16.42
CA ARG A 149 9.11 6.03 17.71
C ARG A 149 9.33 7.47 18.18
N ASP A 150 9.74 8.36 17.28
CA ASP A 150 9.95 9.78 17.59
C ASP A 150 8.64 10.47 18.01
N ALA A 151 7.52 10.09 17.40
CA ALA A 151 6.18 10.52 17.81
C ALA A 151 5.67 9.88 19.12
N GLY A 152 6.47 9.02 19.77
CA GLY A 152 6.10 8.33 21.01
C GLY A 152 5.10 7.18 20.82
N LEU A 153 4.91 6.70 19.59
CA LEU A 153 4.07 5.54 19.29
C LEU A 153 4.84 4.23 19.47
N ASN A 154 4.12 3.21 19.96
CA ASN A 154 4.68 1.90 20.19
C ASN A 154 4.99 1.19 18.86
N ILE A 155 6.22 0.68 18.76
CA ILE A 155 6.72 -0.13 17.66
C ILE A 155 7.49 -1.32 18.21
N ALA A 156 7.63 -2.41 17.45
CA ALA A 156 8.52 -3.50 17.84
C ALA A 156 9.97 -2.98 17.96
N PRO A 157 10.68 -3.26 19.08
CA PRO A 157 12.11 -2.97 19.21
C PRO A 157 12.90 -3.56 18.04
N PHE A 158 13.82 -2.79 17.47
CA PHE A 158 14.50 -3.19 16.24
C PHE A 158 15.92 -2.62 16.10
N ILE A 159 16.68 -3.26 15.21
CA ILE A 159 17.97 -2.80 14.68
C ILE A 159 17.92 -2.86 13.17
N THR A 160 18.49 -1.86 12.49
CA THR A 160 18.63 -1.84 11.04
C THR A 160 20.06 -2.17 10.64
N LEU A 161 20.20 -3.24 9.86
CA LEU A 161 21.44 -3.64 9.22
C LEU A 161 21.56 -2.94 7.86
N THR A 162 22.77 -2.51 7.54
CA THR A 162 23.20 -1.99 6.24
C THR A 162 24.35 -2.87 5.75
N ARG A 163 24.71 -2.76 4.47
CA ARG A 163 25.87 -3.48 3.92
C ARG A 163 27.17 -3.18 4.69
N ALA A 164 27.32 -1.98 5.24
CA ALA A 164 28.51 -1.57 5.98
C ALA A 164 28.56 -2.10 7.42
N ASN A 165 27.40 -2.20 8.10
CA ASN A 165 27.35 -2.58 9.52
C ASN A 165 26.86 -4.02 9.77
N ARG A 166 26.48 -4.79 8.73
CA ARG A 166 25.88 -6.13 8.89
C ARG A 166 26.75 -7.15 9.63
N HIS A 167 28.07 -6.92 9.70
CA HIS A 167 29.02 -7.75 10.45
C HIS A 167 29.44 -7.13 11.78
N ALA A 168 28.95 -5.93 12.11
CA ALA A 168 29.23 -5.26 13.38
C ALA A 168 28.45 -5.87 14.54
N PHE A 169 27.34 -6.56 14.26
CA PHE A 169 26.50 -7.21 15.25
C PHE A 169 26.64 -8.72 15.15
N SER A 170 26.99 -9.36 16.26
CA SER A 170 26.89 -10.83 16.37
C SER A 170 25.44 -11.24 16.66
N PHE A 171 25.08 -12.49 16.38
CA PHE A 171 23.76 -13.00 16.73
C PHE A 171 23.49 -12.88 18.24
N ALA A 172 24.46 -13.25 19.08
CA ALA A 172 24.35 -13.15 20.53
C ALA A 172 24.08 -11.70 20.99
N GLU A 173 24.67 -10.71 20.32
CA GLU A 173 24.41 -9.30 20.62
C GLU A 173 22.98 -8.90 20.24
N ILE A 174 22.50 -9.30 19.06
CA ILE A 174 21.11 -9.05 18.63
C ILE A 174 20.12 -9.71 19.60
N GLU A 175 20.34 -10.99 19.94
CA GLU A 175 19.52 -11.74 20.89
C GLU A 175 19.48 -11.07 22.26
N SER A 176 20.63 -10.60 22.78
CA SER A 176 20.67 -9.91 24.07
C SER A 176 19.85 -8.61 24.11
N ARG A 177 19.68 -7.96 22.97
CA ARG A 177 18.97 -6.67 22.85
C ARG A 177 17.48 -6.85 22.56
N LEU A 178 17.11 -7.87 21.78
CA LEU A 178 15.76 -8.02 21.21
C LEU A 178 15.04 -9.30 21.67
N GLY A 179 15.76 -10.25 22.27
CA GLY A 179 15.24 -11.57 22.63
C GLY A 179 14.92 -12.46 21.41
N LEU A 180 14.16 -13.53 21.67
CA LEU A 180 13.68 -14.48 20.66
C LEU A 180 12.17 -14.73 20.80
N PRO A 181 11.45 -15.04 19.69
CA PRO A 181 11.96 -15.08 18.32
C PRO A 181 12.16 -13.68 17.73
N LEU A 182 12.95 -13.59 16.66
CA LEU A 182 13.15 -12.38 15.86
C LEU A 182 12.37 -12.48 14.54
N PHE A 183 12.07 -11.33 13.95
CA PHE A 183 11.69 -11.22 12.54
C PHE A 183 12.75 -10.42 11.79
N VAL A 184 13.19 -10.96 10.65
CA VAL A 184 14.17 -10.33 9.75
C VAL A 184 13.45 -10.01 8.44
N LYS A 185 13.55 -8.77 7.98
CA LYS A 185 12.77 -8.24 6.84
C LYS A 185 13.64 -7.29 5.99
N PRO A 186 13.55 -7.31 4.65
CA PRO A 186 14.02 -6.18 3.84
C PRO A 186 13.27 -4.91 4.27
N ALA A 187 13.95 -3.76 4.29
CA ALA A 187 13.28 -2.52 4.71
C ALA A 187 12.19 -2.11 3.71
N ASN A 188 12.43 -2.28 2.41
CA ASN A 188 11.55 -1.90 1.30
C ASN A 188 11.06 -3.14 0.53
N GLN A 189 10.01 -3.80 1.04
CA GLN A 189 9.31 -4.90 0.35
C GLN A 189 7.87 -5.03 0.82
N GLY A 190 7.00 -5.55 -0.04
CA GLY A 190 5.58 -5.82 0.24
C GLY A 190 5.31 -7.30 0.51
N SER A 191 4.08 -7.60 0.96
CA SER A 191 3.50 -8.94 1.00
C SER A 191 4.37 -10.08 1.58
N SER A 192 5.11 -9.78 2.64
CA SER A 192 5.96 -10.74 3.37
C SER A 192 7.13 -11.35 2.54
N VAL A 193 7.45 -10.79 1.38
CA VAL A 193 8.57 -11.23 0.54
C VAL A 193 9.90 -10.95 1.26
N GLY A 194 10.73 -11.99 1.39
CA GLY A 194 12.02 -11.92 2.08
C GLY A 194 11.93 -11.83 3.61
N VAL A 195 10.73 -11.96 4.19
CA VAL A 195 10.53 -11.97 5.65
C VAL A 195 10.79 -13.36 6.22
N SER A 196 11.48 -13.44 7.36
CA SER A 196 11.76 -14.71 8.04
C SER A 196 11.66 -14.58 9.56
N LYS A 197 11.04 -15.57 10.20
CA LYS A 197 11.04 -15.77 11.66
C LYS A 197 12.29 -16.55 12.05
N VAL A 198 12.98 -16.08 13.07
CA VAL A 198 14.30 -16.59 13.48
C VAL A 198 14.28 -16.98 14.95
N ALA A 199 14.68 -18.22 15.25
CA ALA A 199 14.75 -18.78 16.59
C ALA A 199 16.18 -19.19 17.01
N ASN A 200 17.16 -19.11 16.10
CA ASN A 200 18.56 -19.45 16.38
C ASN A 200 19.52 -18.77 15.38
N GLU A 201 20.82 -18.86 15.65
CA GLU A 201 21.87 -18.21 14.87
C GLU A 201 21.93 -18.67 13.40
N ALA A 202 21.75 -19.96 13.12
CA ALA A 202 21.80 -20.48 11.76
C ALA A 202 20.67 -19.87 10.90
N GLN A 203 19.45 -19.82 11.46
CA GLN A 203 18.32 -19.16 10.83
C GLN A 203 18.55 -17.66 10.66
N TYR A 204 19.17 -16.99 11.64
CA TYR A 204 19.50 -15.56 11.56
C TYR A 204 20.40 -15.26 10.36
N GLN A 205 21.48 -16.01 10.19
CA GLN A 205 22.43 -15.81 9.09
C GLN A 205 21.77 -16.00 7.72
N GLN A 206 20.93 -17.04 7.57
CA GLN A 206 20.17 -17.30 6.36
C GLN A 206 19.16 -16.19 6.07
N ALA A 207 18.39 -15.78 7.07
CA ALA A 207 17.37 -14.74 6.95
C ALA A 207 17.97 -13.39 6.57
N VAL A 208 19.09 -13.00 7.18
CA VAL A 208 19.81 -11.77 6.84
C VAL A 208 20.36 -11.82 5.43
N ALA A 209 20.92 -12.96 5.00
CA ALA A 209 21.40 -13.13 3.63
C ALA A 209 20.27 -12.96 2.61
N LEU A 210 19.16 -13.66 2.80
CA LEU A 210 17.96 -13.58 1.95
C LEU A 210 17.41 -12.15 1.88
N ALA A 211 17.23 -11.49 3.02
CA ALA A 211 16.68 -10.13 3.04
C ALA A 211 17.56 -9.12 2.29
N PHE A 212 18.89 -9.32 2.29
CA PHE A 212 19.82 -8.50 1.51
C PHE A 212 19.80 -8.75 0.00
N GLU A 213 19.14 -9.80 -0.49
CA GLU A 213 18.89 -9.99 -1.92
C GLU A 213 17.83 -9.00 -2.44
N PHE A 214 16.94 -8.54 -1.56
CA PHE A 214 15.83 -7.66 -1.91
C PHE A 214 16.08 -6.18 -1.60
N ASP A 215 16.97 -5.87 -0.63
CA ASP A 215 17.23 -4.49 -0.24
C ASP A 215 18.70 -4.29 0.24
N HIS A 216 19.12 -3.04 0.34
CA HIS A 216 20.38 -2.61 0.94
C HIS A 216 20.27 -2.32 2.45
N LYS A 217 19.05 -2.32 2.99
CA LYS A 217 18.73 -2.25 4.42
C LYS A 217 17.88 -3.45 4.85
N VAL A 218 18.20 -4.01 6.00
CA VAL A 218 17.45 -5.13 6.60
C VAL A 218 17.07 -4.75 8.03
N VAL A 219 15.76 -4.84 8.34
CA VAL A 219 15.24 -4.63 9.68
C VAL A 219 15.21 -5.96 10.42
N VAL A 220 15.78 -6.00 11.62
CA VAL A 220 15.71 -7.11 12.55
C VAL A 220 14.95 -6.62 13.78
N GLU A 221 13.82 -7.25 14.09
CA GLU A 221 12.94 -6.82 15.16
C GLU A 221 12.52 -7.95 16.09
N GLN A 222 12.19 -7.58 17.33
CA GLN A 222 11.61 -8.48 18.31
C GLN A 222 10.26 -9.02 17.84
N GLY A 223 10.04 -10.33 17.99
CA GLY A 223 8.73 -10.93 17.76
C GLY A 223 7.71 -10.48 18.81
N ILE A 224 6.63 -9.85 18.34
CA ILE A 224 5.51 -9.42 19.19
C ILE A 224 4.49 -10.54 19.29
N LYS A 225 4.04 -10.83 20.52
CA LYS A 225 2.95 -11.78 20.78
C LYS A 225 1.64 -11.00 20.93
N GLY A 226 0.77 -11.11 19.95
CA GLY A 226 -0.51 -10.42 19.95
C GLY A 226 -1.37 -10.82 18.76
N ARG A 227 -2.62 -10.37 18.77
CA ARG A 227 -3.55 -10.50 17.64
C ARG A 227 -3.19 -9.49 16.56
N GLU A 228 -3.33 -9.86 15.29
CA GLU A 228 -3.12 -8.96 14.16
C GLU A 228 -4.42 -8.22 13.84
N ILE A 229 -4.44 -6.93 14.16
CA ILE A 229 -5.61 -6.05 13.96
C ILE A 229 -5.27 -5.02 12.89
N GLU A 230 -6.18 -4.80 11.96
CA GLU A 230 -6.05 -3.81 10.88
C GLU A 230 -7.13 -2.73 11.03
N CYS A 231 -6.77 -1.48 10.73
CA CYS A 231 -7.68 -0.34 10.71
C CYS A 231 -7.51 0.47 9.41
N ALA A 232 -8.61 0.81 8.75
CA ALA A 232 -8.60 1.63 7.55
C ALA A 232 -8.78 3.11 7.92
N VAL A 233 -7.88 3.96 7.42
CA VAL A 233 -7.93 5.41 7.62
C VAL A 233 -8.17 6.10 6.27
N LEU A 234 -9.11 7.04 6.23
CA LEU A 234 -9.56 7.78 5.04
C LEU A 234 -9.58 9.28 5.34
N GLY A 235 -9.03 10.09 4.44
CA GLY A 235 -9.11 11.55 4.51
C GLY A 235 -7.83 12.26 4.11
N ASN A 236 -7.84 13.59 4.24
CA ASN A 236 -6.66 14.45 4.14
C ASN A 236 -6.41 15.09 5.51
N SER A 237 -6.76 16.37 5.69
CA SER A 237 -6.54 17.11 6.94
C SER A 237 -7.37 16.63 8.14
N SER A 238 -8.51 15.98 7.87
CA SER A 238 -9.42 15.44 8.90
C SER A 238 -9.62 13.94 8.69
N PRO A 239 -8.62 13.10 9.01
CA PRO A 239 -8.69 11.67 8.79
C PRO A 239 -9.75 11.01 9.68
N GLN A 240 -10.44 10.01 9.13
CA GLN A 240 -11.40 9.17 9.83
C GLN A 240 -10.90 7.73 9.84
N ALA A 241 -11.11 7.04 10.96
CA ALA A 241 -10.80 5.62 11.12
C ALA A 241 -12.07 4.78 11.11
N SER A 242 -12.07 3.73 10.30
CA SER A 242 -13.08 2.67 10.27
C SER A 242 -13.15 1.92 11.61
N THR A 243 -14.09 0.97 11.75
CA THR A 243 -13.96 -0.12 12.72
C THR A 243 -12.70 -0.95 12.44
N CYS A 244 -12.24 -1.72 13.43
CA CYS A 244 -11.11 -2.63 13.26
C CYS A 244 -11.54 -3.98 12.68
N GLY A 245 -10.62 -4.65 11.98
CA GLY A 245 -10.74 -6.04 11.54
C GLY A 245 -9.57 -6.85 12.02
N GLU A 246 -9.72 -8.17 12.02
CA GLU A 246 -8.70 -9.10 12.49
C GLU A 246 -8.34 -10.09 11.40
N ILE A 247 -7.05 -10.38 11.28
CA ILE A 247 -6.55 -11.48 10.48
C ILE A 247 -6.34 -12.66 11.43
N VAL A 248 -7.18 -13.67 11.31
CA VAL A 248 -7.02 -14.92 12.06
C VAL A 248 -6.26 -15.89 11.17
N LEU A 249 -5.01 -16.16 11.54
CA LEU A 249 -4.17 -17.13 10.85
C LEU A 249 -4.45 -18.54 11.36
N ASN A 250 -4.63 -19.47 10.41
CA ASN A 250 -4.73 -20.91 10.66
C ASN A 250 -3.34 -21.58 10.66
N SER A 251 -2.33 -20.88 10.14
CA SER A 251 -0.92 -21.28 10.11
C SER A 251 -0.05 -20.31 10.93
N GLU A 252 1.22 -20.62 11.17
CA GLU A 252 2.10 -19.78 11.99
C GLU A 252 2.41 -18.39 11.40
N PHE A 253 2.05 -18.09 10.14
CA PHE A 253 2.49 -16.87 9.45
C PHE A 253 1.56 -16.37 8.31
N TYR A 254 1.41 -15.05 8.18
CA TYR A 254 0.64 -14.40 7.10
C TYR A 254 1.51 -14.14 5.85
N ALA A 255 1.59 -15.12 4.94
CA ALA A 255 2.40 -15.05 3.71
C ALA A 255 1.59 -14.65 2.46
N TYR A 256 2.27 -14.40 1.34
CA TYR A 256 1.67 -14.05 0.04
C TYR A 256 0.60 -15.07 -0.42
N ASP A 257 0.93 -16.36 -0.44
CA ASP A 257 0.00 -17.42 -0.89
C ASP A 257 -1.28 -17.44 -0.04
N THR A 258 -1.11 -17.26 1.27
CA THR A 258 -2.18 -17.19 2.27
C THR A 258 -3.06 -15.94 2.13
N LYS A 259 -2.52 -14.85 1.54
CA LYS A 259 -3.22 -13.57 1.37
C LYS A 259 -4.09 -13.52 0.12
N TYR A 260 -3.69 -14.21 -0.96
CA TYR A 260 -4.25 -13.97 -2.29
C TYR A 260 -4.53 -15.22 -3.14
N ILE A 261 -4.06 -16.40 -2.73
CA ILE A 261 -4.18 -17.64 -3.52
C ILE A 261 -5.09 -18.65 -2.81
N ASP A 262 -4.93 -18.82 -1.50
CA ASP A 262 -5.68 -19.81 -0.72
C ASP A 262 -6.91 -19.20 -0.05
N ASP A 263 -8.10 -19.53 -0.56
CA ASP A 263 -9.40 -19.17 0.02
C ASP A 263 -9.57 -19.65 1.49
N ASN A 264 -8.74 -20.58 1.95
CA ASN A 264 -8.73 -21.10 3.32
C ASN A 264 -7.52 -20.63 4.16
N GLY A 265 -6.62 -19.80 3.63
CA GLY A 265 -5.31 -19.55 4.24
C GLY A 265 -5.31 -18.62 5.47
N ALA A 266 -6.16 -17.59 5.43
CA ALA A 266 -6.34 -16.64 6.54
C ALA A 266 -7.81 -16.19 6.58
N GLN A 267 -8.42 -16.22 7.76
CA GLN A 267 -9.78 -15.75 7.94
C GLN A 267 -9.78 -14.27 8.31
N VAL A 268 -10.26 -13.44 7.39
CA VAL A 268 -10.52 -12.02 7.64
C VAL A 268 -11.84 -11.88 8.40
N VAL A 269 -11.78 -11.36 9.63
CA VAL A 269 -12.95 -11.14 10.49
C VAL A 269 -13.20 -9.64 10.63
N VAL A 270 -14.32 -9.18 10.08
CA VAL A 270 -14.74 -7.78 10.16
C VAL A 270 -16.18 -7.71 10.67
N PRO A 271 -16.46 -7.01 11.80
CA PRO A 271 -15.50 -6.35 12.69
C PRO A 271 -14.70 -7.35 13.55
N ALA A 272 -13.51 -6.93 13.99
CA ALA A 272 -12.70 -7.66 14.96
C ALA A 272 -13.48 -7.89 16.26
N GLN A 273 -13.36 -9.09 16.84
CA GLN A 273 -14.04 -9.43 18.09
C GLN A 273 -13.24 -8.90 19.30
N ILE A 274 -13.29 -7.58 19.49
CA ILE A 274 -12.61 -6.84 20.57
C ILE A 274 -13.59 -5.90 21.28
N PRO A 275 -13.36 -5.56 22.57
CA PRO A 275 -14.14 -4.53 23.25
C PRO A 275 -14.10 -3.20 22.51
N SER A 276 -15.20 -2.44 22.54
CA SER A 276 -15.31 -1.15 21.82
C SER A 276 -14.26 -0.14 22.25
N GLU A 277 -13.90 -0.12 23.54
CA GLU A 277 -12.82 0.72 24.07
C GLU A 277 -11.43 0.39 23.48
N VAL A 278 -11.17 -0.89 23.19
CA VAL A 278 -9.93 -1.33 22.53
C VAL A 278 -9.96 -0.98 21.05
N ASN A 279 -11.11 -1.16 20.39
CA ASN A 279 -11.32 -0.70 19.02
C ASN A 279 -11.07 0.82 18.89
N ASP A 280 -11.61 1.62 19.81
CA ASP A 280 -11.43 3.08 19.79
C ASP A 280 -9.99 3.49 20.12
N LYS A 281 -9.30 2.77 21.02
CA LYS A 281 -7.85 2.94 21.26
C LYS A 281 -7.05 2.71 19.98
N ILE A 282 -7.30 1.62 19.26
CA ILE A 282 -6.59 1.29 18.01
C ILE A 282 -6.89 2.33 16.93
N ARG A 283 -8.16 2.75 16.78
CA ARG A 283 -8.58 3.77 15.81
C ARG A 283 -7.88 5.11 16.04
N ALA A 284 -7.77 5.54 17.29
CA ALA A 284 -7.05 6.76 17.64
C ALA A 284 -5.56 6.64 17.29
N ILE A 285 -4.92 5.51 17.62
CA ILE A 285 -3.52 5.25 17.29
C ILE A 285 -3.30 5.20 15.77
N ALA A 286 -4.22 4.59 15.01
CA ALA A 286 -4.15 4.55 13.56
C ALA A 286 -4.18 5.97 12.94
N ILE A 287 -5.01 6.87 13.47
CA ILE A 287 -5.02 8.28 13.06
C ILE A 287 -3.70 8.97 13.42
N GLN A 288 -3.16 8.76 14.61
CA GLN A 288 -1.87 9.34 15.00
C GLN A 288 -0.72 8.86 14.11
N ALA A 289 -0.72 7.57 13.75
CA ALA A 289 0.27 6.99 12.87
C ALA A 289 0.16 7.55 11.44
N TYR A 290 -1.08 7.67 10.93
CA TYR A 290 -1.40 8.31 9.65
C TYR A 290 -0.87 9.75 9.56
N GLN A 291 -1.10 10.53 10.62
CA GLN A 291 -0.63 11.91 10.73
C GLN A 291 0.89 11.99 10.84
N THR A 292 1.50 11.13 11.65
CA THR A 292 2.96 11.07 11.86
C THR A 292 3.71 10.82 10.55
N LEU A 293 3.16 9.97 9.68
CA LEU A 293 3.76 9.67 8.37
C LEU A 293 3.24 10.56 7.23
N GLY A 294 2.43 11.58 7.54
CA GLY A 294 1.94 12.55 6.57
C GLY A 294 1.10 11.92 5.45
N CYS A 295 0.38 10.85 5.75
CA CYS A 295 -0.45 10.15 4.76
C CYS A 295 -1.58 11.07 4.23
N ALA A 296 -2.05 10.77 3.02
CA ALA A 296 -3.18 11.46 2.39
C ALA A 296 -4.07 10.46 1.62
N GLY A 297 -5.34 10.80 1.41
CA GLY A 297 -6.34 9.93 0.78
C GLY A 297 -6.69 8.73 1.66
N MET A 298 -5.81 7.72 1.71
CA MET A 298 -6.02 6.48 2.45
C MET A 298 -4.73 5.87 2.98
N ALA A 299 -4.86 5.08 4.05
CA ALA A 299 -3.87 4.07 4.44
C ALA A 299 -4.55 2.98 5.27
N ARG A 300 -3.96 1.79 5.29
CA ARG A 300 -4.30 0.74 6.25
C ARG A 300 -3.18 0.65 7.30
N VAL A 301 -3.55 0.71 8.58
CA VAL A 301 -2.62 0.61 9.70
C VAL A 301 -2.79 -0.76 10.34
N ASP A 302 -1.70 -1.52 10.35
CA ASP A 302 -1.67 -2.90 10.83
C ASP A 302 -0.91 -2.93 12.16
N VAL A 303 -1.53 -3.48 13.19
CA VAL A 303 -1.02 -3.47 14.57
C VAL A 303 -1.08 -4.85 15.21
N PHE A 304 -0.19 -5.09 16.17
CA PHE A 304 -0.32 -6.17 17.12
C PHE A 304 -1.03 -5.67 18.38
N LEU A 305 -2.09 -6.38 18.78
CA LEU A 305 -2.77 -6.18 20.07
C LEU A 305 -2.31 -7.26 21.05
N THR A 306 -1.56 -6.87 22.08
CA THR A 306 -1.03 -7.81 23.08
C THR A 306 -2.13 -8.26 24.06
N THR A 307 -1.80 -9.26 24.89
CA THR A 307 -2.70 -9.75 25.96
C THR A 307 -3.06 -8.69 26.99
N ASP A 308 -2.21 -7.67 27.16
CA ASP A 308 -2.41 -6.56 28.09
C ASP A 308 -3.09 -5.35 27.41
N ASN A 309 -3.63 -5.55 26.20
CA ASN A 309 -4.21 -4.52 25.33
C ASN A 309 -3.24 -3.39 24.95
N GLU A 310 -1.93 -3.66 24.93
CA GLU A 310 -0.96 -2.77 24.31
C GLU A 310 -1.04 -2.89 22.79
N VAL A 311 -0.98 -1.74 22.12
CA VAL A 311 -1.07 -1.64 20.67
C VAL A 311 0.30 -1.32 20.14
N VAL A 312 0.85 -2.19 19.30
CA VAL A 312 2.19 -2.04 18.70
C VAL A 312 2.04 -1.97 17.19
N ILE A 313 2.46 -0.86 16.59
CA ILE A 313 2.34 -0.66 15.14
C ILE A 313 3.36 -1.55 14.43
N ASN A 314 2.88 -2.34 13.46
CA ASN A 314 3.69 -3.19 12.60
C ASN A 314 4.04 -2.47 11.30
N GLU A 315 3.03 -2.10 10.51
CA GLU A 315 3.21 -1.47 9.21
C GLU A 315 2.03 -0.56 8.82
N ILE A 316 2.27 0.31 7.83
CA ILE A 316 1.30 1.26 7.29
C ILE A 316 1.36 1.16 5.77
N ASN A 317 0.26 0.74 5.16
CA ASN A 317 0.14 0.48 3.73
C ASN A 317 -0.59 1.67 3.09
N THR A 318 0.04 2.36 2.13
CA THR A 318 -0.53 3.58 1.52
C THR A 318 -1.41 3.29 0.31
N LEU A 319 -1.20 2.12 -0.32
CA LEU A 319 -2.04 1.56 -1.38
C LEU A 319 -2.41 0.11 -1.00
N PRO A 320 -3.24 -0.07 0.06
CA PRO A 320 -3.61 -1.42 0.50
C PRO A 320 -4.38 -2.16 -0.60
N GLY A 321 -4.41 -3.50 -0.50
CA GLY A 321 -5.25 -4.33 -1.36
C GLY A 321 -6.68 -3.80 -1.43
N PHE A 322 -7.21 -3.71 -2.66
CA PHE A 322 -8.44 -2.98 -2.93
C PHE A 322 -9.44 -3.80 -3.73
N THR A 323 -9.35 -5.13 -3.64
CA THR A 323 -10.38 -6.05 -4.16
C THR A 323 -11.67 -5.93 -3.34
N ASN A 324 -12.79 -6.44 -3.86
CA ASN A 324 -14.08 -6.44 -3.17
C ASN A 324 -14.09 -7.28 -1.86
N ILE A 325 -13.07 -8.13 -1.65
CA ILE A 325 -12.86 -8.95 -0.44
C ILE A 325 -11.66 -8.49 0.39
N SER A 326 -10.92 -7.47 -0.05
CA SER A 326 -9.77 -6.95 0.69
C SER A 326 -10.19 -6.23 1.98
N MET A 327 -9.31 -6.25 2.99
CA MET A 327 -9.59 -5.67 4.31
C MET A 327 -10.01 -4.20 4.21
N TYR A 328 -9.24 -3.35 3.52
CA TYR A 328 -9.50 -1.91 3.54
C TYR A 328 -10.92 -1.53 3.08
N PRO A 329 -11.43 -2.00 1.91
CA PRO A 329 -12.83 -1.80 1.55
C PRO A 329 -13.83 -2.45 2.52
N LYS A 330 -13.55 -3.65 3.06
CA LYS A 330 -14.45 -4.35 3.99
C LYS A 330 -14.62 -3.61 5.31
N LEU A 331 -13.56 -3.00 5.85
CA LEU A 331 -13.62 -2.20 7.07
C LEU A 331 -14.51 -0.97 6.90
N TRP A 332 -14.43 -0.29 5.77
CA TRP A 332 -15.31 0.85 5.45
C TRP A 332 -16.75 0.41 5.24
N GLN A 333 -17.00 -0.70 4.55
CA GLN A 333 -18.35 -1.27 4.40
C GLN A 333 -18.98 -1.57 5.76
N ALA A 334 -18.24 -2.22 6.66
CA ALA A 334 -18.69 -2.49 8.03
C ALA A 334 -18.85 -1.23 8.89
N SER A 335 -18.27 -0.11 8.46
CA SER A 335 -18.40 1.21 9.09
C SER A 335 -19.45 2.10 8.40
N GLY A 336 -20.24 1.55 7.46
CA GLY A 336 -21.34 2.26 6.79
C GLY A 336 -20.96 3.00 5.50
N LEU A 337 -19.75 2.84 4.97
CA LEU A 337 -19.32 3.43 3.70
C LEU A 337 -19.16 2.34 2.63
N GLY A 338 -20.07 2.31 1.66
CA GLY A 338 -20.07 1.34 0.56
C GLY A 338 -18.88 1.51 -0.39
N TYR A 339 -18.57 0.46 -1.18
CA TYR A 339 -17.37 0.44 -2.02
C TYR A 339 -17.38 1.49 -3.14
N THR A 340 -18.52 1.68 -3.82
CA THR A 340 -18.70 2.72 -4.84
C THR A 340 -18.52 4.12 -4.25
N ASP A 341 -19.06 4.36 -3.06
CA ASP A 341 -18.95 5.66 -2.37
C ASP A 341 -17.52 5.89 -1.84
N LEU A 342 -16.84 4.82 -1.39
CA LEU A 342 -15.43 4.87 -1.00
C LEU A 342 -14.53 5.29 -2.18
N ILE A 343 -14.71 4.67 -3.36
CA ILE A 343 -13.97 5.05 -4.58
C ILE A 343 -14.24 6.52 -4.93
N SER A 344 -15.51 6.92 -4.89
CA SER A 344 -15.91 8.30 -5.16
C SER A 344 -15.27 9.28 -4.18
N ARG A 345 -15.27 8.96 -2.88
CA ARG A 345 -14.68 9.81 -1.84
C ARG A 345 -13.16 9.94 -2.00
N LEU A 346 -12.47 8.87 -2.39
CA LEU A 346 -11.03 8.91 -2.67
C LEU A 346 -10.70 9.83 -3.85
N ILE A 347 -11.51 9.79 -4.91
CA ILE A 347 -11.36 10.69 -6.07
C ILE A 347 -11.58 12.15 -5.64
N GLU A 348 -12.61 12.43 -4.83
CA GLU A 348 -12.86 13.77 -4.30
C GLU A 348 -11.68 14.28 -3.46
N LEU A 349 -11.17 13.45 -2.54
CA LEU A 349 -10.01 13.77 -1.71
C LEU A 349 -8.75 14.10 -2.54
N ALA A 350 -8.54 13.39 -3.67
CA ALA A 350 -7.43 13.66 -4.58
C ALA A 350 -7.55 15.05 -5.22
N LEU A 351 -8.75 15.40 -5.69
CA LEU A 351 -9.03 16.69 -6.32
C LEU A 351 -8.96 17.84 -5.31
N GLU A 352 -9.52 17.65 -4.11
CA GLU A 352 -9.44 18.60 -2.99
C GLU A 352 -7.98 18.91 -2.65
N ARG A 353 -7.14 17.87 -2.52
CA ARG A 353 -5.71 18.03 -2.21
C ARG A 353 -4.96 18.74 -3.33
N HIS A 354 -5.19 18.34 -4.58
CA HIS A 354 -4.54 18.97 -5.72
C HIS A 354 -4.90 20.45 -5.86
N ALA A 355 -6.16 20.81 -5.59
CA ALA A 355 -6.58 22.21 -5.56
C ALA A 355 -5.90 23.01 -4.45
N ALA A 356 -5.72 22.42 -3.26
CA ALA A 356 -5.00 23.04 -2.16
C ALA A 356 -3.52 23.25 -2.48
N ASP A 357 -2.86 22.25 -3.09
CA ASP A 357 -1.45 22.33 -3.49
C ASP A 357 -1.23 23.42 -4.55
N ASN A 358 -2.12 23.52 -5.54
CA ASN A 358 -2.04 24.55 -6.58
C ASN A 358 -2.27 25.97 -6.07
N ALA A 359 -2.92 26.14 -4.92
CA ALA A 359 -3.13 27.44 -4.29
C ALA A 359 -1.89 27.95 -3.54
N LEU A 360 -0.87 27.10 -3.34
CA LEU A 360 0.38 27.51 -2.71
C LEU A 360 1.15 28.47 -3.62
N LYS A 361 1.69 29.54 -3.03
CA LYS A 361 2.51 30.53 -3.76
C LYS A 361 3.87 29.93 -4.16
N THR A 362 4.32 30.23 -5.37
CA THR A 362 5.67 29.92 -5.86
C THR A 362 6.63 31.11 -5.80
N THR A 363 6.10 32.34 -5.74
CA THR A 363 6.82 33.59 -5.53
C THR A 363 6.03 34.51 -4.59
N MET A 364 6.69 35.45 -3.91
CA MET A 364 6.05 36.33 -2.92
C MET A 364 4.93 37.21 -3.49
#